data_AF-A0A1F7NRC0-F1
#
_entry.id   AF-A0A1F7NRC0-F1
#
_cell.length_a   1.000
_cell.length_b   1.000
_cell.length_c   1.000
_cell.angle_alpha   90.00
_cell.angle_beta   90.00
_cell.angle_gamma   90.00
#
_symmetry.space_group_name_H-M   'P 1'
#
loop_
_entity.id
_entity.type
_entity.pdbx_description
1 polymer ?
#
loop_
_entity_poly.entity_id
_entity_poly.type
_entity_poly.pdbx_seq_one_letter_code
_entity_poly.pdbx_strand_id
1 'polypeptide(L)'
;MVMRLLAVLFPALALAVPAFAEEWSRARIDRLPDSAFAFIEITEDSTRLRHLPHHDERGAVDVPHLKSALSRIGQVRWLYPEGEAAARRHLEEHLRELRRQERSSGGRR
;
A
#
# COMPACT_ATOMS: atom_id res chain seq x y z
N MET A 1 49.54 -21.08 -36.14
CA MET A 1 49.23 -21.17 -34.70
C MET A 1 47.81 -20.68 -34.49
N VAL A 2 46.87 -21.59 -34.20
CA VAL A 2 45.45 -21.25 -33.95
C VAL A 2 45.27 -21.13 -32.44
N MET A 3 45.05 -19.92 -31.92
CA MET A 3 44.77 -19.71 -30.50
C MET A 3 43.27 -19.47 -30.33
N ARG A 4 42.54 -20.49 -29.89
CA ARG A 4 41.18 -20.37 -29.37
C ARG A 4 41.27 -19.74 -27.98
N LEU A 5 40.56 -18.64 -27.74
CA LEU A 5 40.17 -18.25 -26.37
C LEU A 5 38.64 -18.22 -26.30
N LEU A 6 38.12 -18.98 -25.34
CA LEU A 6 36.71 -19.23 -25.09
C LEU A 6 35.97 -17.94 -24.70
N ALA A 7 34.87 -17.66 -25.38
CA ALA A 7 33.88 -16.69 -24.93
C ALA A 7 33.13 -17.31 -23.74
N VAL A 8 33.42 -16.84 -22.52
CA VAL A 8 32.59 -17.15 -21.35
C VAL A 8 31.44 -16.16 -21.33
N LEU A 9 30.31 -16.59 -21.90
CA LEU A 9 29.02 -15.91 -21.79
C LEU A 9 28.49 -16.15 -20.37
N PHE A 10 28.63 -15.18 -19.47
CA PHE A 10 27.94 -15.18 -18.18
C PHE A 10 26.46 -14.84 -18.44
N PRO A 11 25.50 -15.75 -18.28
CA PRO A 11 24.11 -15.34 -18.26
C PRO A 11 23.89 -14.66 -16.91
N ALA A 12 23.70 -13.34 -16.92
CA ALA A 12 23.19 -12.62 -15.77
C ALA A 12 21.73 -13.04 -15.55
N LEU A 13 21.53 -14.13 -14.79
CA LEU A 13 20.22 -14.52 -14.31
C LEU A 13 19.82 -13.55 -13.20
N ALA A 14 19.12 -12.48 -13.59
CA ALA A 14 18.49 -11.57 -12.65
C ALA A 14 17.41 -12.33 -11.88
N LEU A 15 17.75 -12.78 -10.66
CA LEU A 15 16.78 -13.26 -9.67
C LEU A 15 15.87 -12.09 -9.33
N ALA A 16 14.68 -12.06 -9.94
CA ALA A 16 13.60 -11.18 -9.50
C ALA A 16 13.19 -11.62 -8.09
N VAL A 17 13.70 -10.94 -7.06
CA VAL A 17 13.23 -11.13 -5.69
C VAL A 17 11.77 -10.66 -5.66
N PRO A 18 10.80 -11.52 -5.35
CA PRO A 18 9.43 -11.07 -5.15
C PRO A 18 9.42 -10.08 -3.99
N ALA A 19 9.01 -8.84 -4.25
CA ALA A 19 8.68 -7.89 -3.21
C ALA A 19 7.37 -8.36 -2.56
N PHE A 20 7.48 -9.29 -1.61
CA PHE A 20 6.36 -9.62 -0.74
C PHE A 20 5.98 -8.35 0.01
N ALA A 21 4.71 -7.94 -0.11
CA ALA A 21 4.16 -6.94 0.79
C ALA A 21 4.35 -7.49 2.21
N GLU A 22 5.14 -6.80 3.02
CA GLU A 22 5.44 -7.26 4.37
C GLU A 22 4.14 -7.33 5.17
N GLU A 23 3.86 -8.49 5.76
CA GLU A 23 2.65 -8.67 6.55
C GLU A 23 2.71 -7.78 7.80
N TRP A 24 1.78 -6.82 7.90
CA TRP A 24 1.76 -5.91 9.04
C TRP A 24 1.31 -6.64 10.30
N SER A 25 2.23 -6.82 11.25
CA SER A 25 1.90 -7.33 12.58
C SER A 25 0.95 -6.37 13.30
N ARG A 26 0.13 -6.90 14.23
CA ARG A 26 -0.76 -6.08 15.07
C ARG A 26 0.00 -4.97 15.82
N ALA A 27 1.16 -5.31 16.40
CA ALA A 27 2.02 -4.36 17.10
C ALA A 27 2.61 -3.27 16.18
N ARG A 28 2.73 -3.52 14.87
CA ARG A 28 3.10 -2.49 13.88
C ARG A 28 1.92 -1.55 13.64
N ILE A 29 0.75 -2.11 13.32
CA ILE A 29 -0.48 -1.34 13.06
C ILE A 29 -0.82 -0.43 14.25
N ASP A 30 -0.66 -0.95 15.48
CA ASP A 30 -0.98 -0.18 16.68
C ASP A 30 -0.16 1.10 16.83
N ARG A 31 1.09 1.10 16.33
CA ARG A 31 2.04 2.22 16.36
C ARG A 31 1.88 3.21 15.20
N LEU A 32 1.05 2.91 14.20
CA LEU A 32 0.84 3.83 13.09
C LEU A 32 0.11 5.10 13.54
N PRO A 33 0.45 6.27 12.97
CA PRO A 33 -0.28 7.51 13.21
C PRO A 33 -1.69 7.42 12.63
N ASP A 34 -2.60 8.26 13.13
CA ASP A 34 -3.98 8.33 12.64
C ASP A 34 -4.09 8.56 11.13
N SER A 35 -3.16 9.34 10.56
CA SER A 35 -3.11 9.62 9.12
C SER A 35 -2.93 8.36 8.26
N ALA A 36 -2.45 7.26 8.83
CA ALA A 36 -2.28 6.01 8.11
C ALA A 36 -3.60 5.26 7.85
N PHE A 37 -4.70 5.67 8.48
CA PHE A 37 -5.99 5.00 8.41
C PHE A 37 -6.96 5.75 7.51
N ALA A 38 -7.84 5.01 6.81
CA ALA A 38 -8.80 5.61 5.88
C ALA A 38 -9.92 6.37 6.61
N PHE A 39 -10.25 5.94 7.82
CA PHE A 39 -11.28 6.56 8.65
C PHE A 39 -11.07 6.18 10.12
N ILE A 40 -11.52 7.07 11.02
CA ILE A 40 -11.47 6.86 12.47
C ILE A 40 -12.84 7.17 13.04
N GLU A 41 -13.44 6.18 13.70
CA GLU A 41 -14.67 6.34 14.47
C GLU A 41 -14.33 6.54 15.95
N ILE A 42 -15.10 7.39 16.63
CA ILE A 42 -14.99 7.59 18.07
C ILE A 42 -16.28 7.06 18.69
N THR A 43 -16.15 6.08 19.58
CA THR A 43 -17.27 5.50 20.32
C THR A 43 -17.70 6.40 21.47
N GLU A 44 -18.84 6.10 22.08
CA GLU A 44 -19.37 6.84 23.24
C GLU A 44 -18.40 6.87 24.44
N ASP A 45 -17.60 5.81 24.63
CA ASP A 45 -16.56 5.72 25.66
C ASP A 45 -15.22 6.37 25.25
N SER A 46 -15.21 7.17 24.18
CA SER A 46 -14.03 7.83 23.61
C SER A 46 -12.96 6.88 23.05
N THR A 47 -13.29 5.60 22.84
CA THR A 47 -12.39 4.66 22.14
C THR A 47 -12.32 5.01 20.65
N ARG A 48 -11.10 4.98 20.11
CA ARG A 48 -10.84 5.26 18.68
C ARG A 48 -10.76 3.96 17.89
N LEU A 49 -11.69 3.75 16.98
CA LEU A 49 -11.68 2.65 16.03
C LEU A 49 -11.00 3.12 14.75
N ARG A 50 -9.82 2.58 14.46
CA ARG A 50 -9.01 2.98 13.30
C ARG A 50 -9.18 1.95 12.18
N HIS A 51 -9.66 2.38 11.02
CA HIS A 51 -10.06 1.48 9.94
C HIS A 51 -9.12 1.55 8.74
N LEU A 52 -8.84 0.37 8.16
CA LEU A 52 -8.19 0.22 6.85
C LEU A 52 -6.85 0.98 6.75
N PRO A 53 -5.82 0.56 7.50
CA PRO A 53 -4.52 1.20 7.45
C PRO A 53 -3.86 0.97 6.08
N HIS A 54 -3.25 2.01 5.53
CA HIS A 54 -2.69 2.01 4.17
C HIS A 54 -1.50 2.96 3.97
N HIS A 55 -1.01 3.64 5.03
CA HIS A 55 0.29 4.31 5.00
C HIS A 55 1.31 3.58 5.87
N ASP A 56 2.59 3.65 5.50
CA ASP A 56 3.70 3.13 6.29
C ASP A 56 4.04 4.03 7.50
N GLU A 57 5.07 3.65 8.27
CA GLU A 57 5.52 4.41 9.45
C GLU A 57 6.02 5.83 9.12
N ARG A 58 6.34 6.10 7.85
CA ARG A 58 6.78 7.40 7.36
C ARG A 58 5.61 8.24 6.85
N GLY A 59 4.39 7.70 6.85
CA GLY A 59 3.20 8.33 6.30
C GLY A 59 3.12 8.25 4.77
N ALA A 60 3.93 7.41 4.12
CA ALA A 60 3.83 7.20 2.68
C ALA A 60 2.76 6.16 2.37
N VAL A 61 2.02 6.35 1.28
CA VAL A 61 1.01 5.38 0.83
C VAL A 61 1.69 4.03 0.49
N ASP A 62 1.32 2.99 1.23
CA ASP A 62 1.73 1.61 0.95
C ASP A 62 0.75 1.04 -0.10
N VAL A 63 1.23 0.88 -1.34
CA VAL A 63 0.40 0.48 -2.48
C VAL A 63 -0.25 -0.90 -2.28
N PRO A 64 0.47 -1.95 -1.82
CA PRO A 64 -0.17 -3.21 -1.42
C PRO A 64 -1.31 -3.05 -0.42
N HIS A 65 -1.08 -2.28 0.66
CA HIS A 65 -2.09 -2.10 1.70
C HIS A 65 -3.26 -1.22 1.25
N LEU A 66 -3.04 -0.22 0.40
CA LEU A 66 -4.09 0.55 -0.27
C LEU A 66 -5.03 -0.35 -1.08
N LYS A 67 -4.47 -1.27 -1.89
CA LYS A 67 -5.26 -2.22 -2.68
C LYS A 67 -6.05 -3.18 -1.79
N SER A 68 -5.41 -3.70 -0.73
CA SER A 68 -6.09 -4.55 0.25
C SER A 68 -7.19 -3.81 1.01
N ALA A 69 -7.00 -2.53 1.32
CA ALA A 69 -8.00 -1.71 1.98
C ALA A 69 -9.25 -1.54 1.09
N LEU A 70 -9.04 -1.20 -0.20
CA LEU A 70 -10.11 -1.08 -1.18
C LEU A 70 -10.89 -2.38 -1.40
N SER A 71 -10.23 -3.54 -1.34
CA SER A 71 -10.93 -4.83 -1.51
C SER A 71 -11.74 -5.25 -0.28
N ARG A 72 -11.36 -4.80 0.92
CA ARG A 72 -11.97 -5.20 2.20
C ARG A 72 -12.98 -4.19 2.74
N ILE A 73 -13.09 -3.01 2.14
CA ILE A 73 -13.93 -1.92 2.66
C ILE A 73 -15.40 -2.32 2.90
N GLY A 74 -15.98 -3.16 2.03
CA GLY A 74 -17.35 -3.67 2.20
C GLY A 74 -17.50 -4.77 3.25
N GLN A 75 -16.40 -5.20 3.87
CA GLN A 75 -16.37 -6.19 4.95
C GLN A 75 -16.19 -5.53 6.33
N VAL A 76 -15.93 -4.22 6.38
CA VAL A 76 -15.76 -3.49 7.62
C VAL A 76 -17.11 -3.31 8.29
N ARG A 77 -17.17 -3.59 9.60
CA ARG A 77 -18.29 -3.22 10.44
C ARG A 77 -18.12 -1.77 10.86
N TRP A 78 -18.95 -0.90 10.28
CA TRP A 78 -18.99 0.52 10.60
C TRP A 78 -19.91 0.78 11.80
N LEU A 79 -19.51 1.71 12.66
CA LEU A 79 -20.39 2.24 13.71
C LEU A 79 -21.41 3.22 13.11
N TYR A 80 -20.95 4.06 12.19
CA TYR A 80 -21.75 5.07 11.51
C TYR A 80 -21.82 4.81 10.00
N PRO A 81 -23.00 4.91 9.37
CA PRO A 81 -23.21 4.56 7.96
C PRO A 81 -22.37 5.41 6.98
N GLU A 82 -22.00 6.64 7.36
CA GLU A 82 -21.14 7.52 6.57
C GLU A 82 -19.68 7.06 6.51
N GLY A 83 -19.25 6.20 7.45
CA GLY A 83 -17.87 5.74 7.57
C GLY A 83 -17.38 5.02 6.31
N GLU A 84 -18.22 4.16 5.73
CA GLU A 84 -17.86 3.46 4.49
C GLU A 84 -17.65 4.44 3.34
N ALA A 85 -18.58 5.38 3.15
CA ALA A 85 -18.52 6.35 2.05
C ALA A 85 -17.31 7.28 2.20
N ALA A 86 -17.00 7.72 3.43
CA ALA A 86 -15.84 8.55 3.72
C ALA A 86 -14.52 7.79 3.47
N ALA A 87 -14.38 6.59 4.01
CA ALA A 87 -13.21 5.74 3.81
C ALA A 87 -13.00 5.40 2.32
N ARG A 88 -14.07 5.10 1.59
CA ARG A 88 -14.01 4.79 0.16
C ARG A 88 -13.49 5.97 -0.64
N ARG A 89 -14.05 7.16 -0.41
CA ARG A 89 -13.61 8.39 -1.08
C ARG A 89 -12.14 8.66 -0.84
N HIS A 90 -11.67 8.51 0.40
CA HIS A 90 -10.27 8.68 0.80
C HIS A 90 -9.33 7.72 0.06
N LEU A 91 -9.63 6.42 0.09
CA LEU A 91 -8.80 5.41 -0.58
C LEU A 91 -8.77 5.58 -2.11
N GLU A 92 -9.92 5.92 -2.72
CA GLU A 92 -9.99 6.17 -4.15
C GLU A 92 -9.21 7.42 -4.57
N GLU A 93 -9.10 8.42 -3.69
CA GLU A 93 -8.27 9.61 -3.94
C GLU A 93 -6.79 9.25 -4.05
N HIS A 94 -6.25 8.49 -3.09
CA HIS A 94 -4.89 7.98 -3.17
C HIS A 94 -4.66 7.12 -4.43
N LEU A 95 -5.63 6.28 -4.81
CA LEU A 95 -5.53 5.51 -6.05
C LEU A 95 -5.48 6.41 -7.29
N ARG A 96 -6.25 7.50 -7.32
CA ARG A 96 -6.21 8.48 -8.42
C ARG A 96 -4.87 9.20 -8.47
N GLU A 97 -4.30 9.55 -7.33
CA GLU A 97 -2.98 10.19 -7.21
C GLU A 97 -1.87 9.26 -7.71
N LEU A 98 -1.87 8.01 -7.27
CA LEU A 98 -0.90 7.00 -7.71
C LEU A 98 -0.91 6.88 -9.24
N ARG A 99 -2.11 6.75 -9.83
CA ARG A 99 -2.26 6.67 -11.29
C ARG A 99 -1.77 7.94 -12.02
N ARG A 100 -1.94 9.13 -11.42
CA ARG A 100 -1.40 10.39 -11.97
C ARG A 100 0.13 10.37 -11.96
N GLN A 101 0.74 9.94 -10.86
CA GLN A 101 2.19 9.86 -10.70
C GLN A 101 2.81 8.88 -11.70
N GLU A 102 2.20 7.70 -11.89
CA GLU A 102 2.63 6.70 -12.87
C GLU A 102 2.62 7.28 -14.30
N ARG A 103 1.54 7.97 -14.71
CA ARG A 103 1.47 8.63 -16.03
C ARG A 103 2.53 9.70 -16.21
N SER A 104 2.78 10.52 -15.19
CA SER A 104 3.81 11.58 -15.23
C SER A 104 5.25 11.04 -15.28
N SER A 105 5.45 9.81 -14.82
CA SER A 105 6.75 9.12 -14.85
C SER A 105 6.96 8.36 -16.16
N GLY A 106 5.88 7.87 -16.79
CA GLY A 106 5.92 7.17 -18.09
C GLY A 106 6.04 8.09 -19.31
N GLY A 107 5.60 9.36 -19.22
CA GLY A 107 5.65 10.33 -20.32
C GLY A 107 6.98 11.05 -20.53
N ARG A 108 8.05 10.68 -19.81
CA ARG A 108 9.39 11.28 -19.90
C ARG A 108 10.41 10.39 -20.65
N ARG A 109 9.94 9.64 -21.66
CA ARG A 109 10.77 8.79 -22.50
C ARG A 109 10.68 9.20 -23.96
#